data_AF-A0A6A8A6M1-F1
#
_entry.id   AF-A0A6A8A6M1-F1
#
_cell.length_a   1.000
_cell.length_b   1.000
_cell.length_c   1.000
_cell.angle_alpha   90.00
_cell.angle_beta   90.00
_cell.angle_gamma   90.00
#
_symmetry.space_group_name_H-M   'P 1'
#
loop_
_entity.id
_entity.type
_entity.pdbx_description
1 polymer ?
#
loop_
_entity_poly.entity_id
_entity_poly.type
_entity_poly.pdbx_seq_one_letter_code
_entity_poly.pdbx_strand_id
1 'polypeptide(L)'
;MIRLAVLGRAAALATLVSGLALSAGAQAQEVSASHLQAARDTINAIEATRQFDNILPNLAERLKAEFILSSPNFQDKISETVDAEAIALASRRADLEKEAAAAYAKAFTEDELKAIAAFHSSPAGKKFLSTLPLVQRELGRAAEIWANGISRDLTSQSTAKLRDVVAVPPSQPSGAEAVNQAPQQ
;
A
#
# COMPACT_ATOMS: atom_id res chain seq x y z
N MET A 1 44.55 48.21 -8.47
CA MET A 1 45.24 47.05 -9.07
C MET A 1 45.44 46.00 -7.99
N ILE A 2 44.73 44.87 -8.10
CA ILE A 2 44.94 43.52 -7.53
C ILE A 2 43.65 42.77 -7.86
N ARG A 3 43.73 41.60 -8.53
CA ARG A 3 43.04 40.34 -8.15
C ARG A 3 43.14 39.20 -9.21
N LEU A 4 43.45 38.02 -8.67
CA LEU A 4 43.09 36.62 -9.01
C LEU A 4 43.75 35.84 -10.18
N ALA A 5 44.62 34.90 -9.77
CA ALA A 5 44.67 33.45 -10.03
C ALA A 5 44.21 32.85 -11.37
N VAL A 6 45.10 32.04 -11.99
CA VAL A 6 44.72 30.82 -12.73
C VAL A 6 45.74 29.69 -12.44
N LEU A 7 45.20 28.50 -12.22
CA LEU A 7 45.84 27.25 -11.84
C LEU A 7 46.69 26.64 -12.97
N GLY A 8 47.89 26.15 -12.63
CA GLY A 8 48.70 25.25 -13.45
C GLY A 8 48.64 23.83 -12.91
N ARG A 9 48.19 22.88 -13.73
CA ARG A 9 48.02 21.46 -13.44
C ARG A 9 49.33 20.67 -13.59
N ALA A 10 49.37 19.56 -12.85
CA ALA A 10 50.05 18.28 -13.13
C ALA A 10 51.45 18.03 -12.54
N ALA A 11 51.48 17.15 -11.53
CA ALA A 11 52.40 16.02 -11.48
C ALA A 11 51.75 14.87 -10.67
N ALA A 12 51.81 13.68 -11.23
CA ALA A 12 51.11 12.47 -10.80
C ALA A 12 51.73 11.83 -9.55
N LEU A 13 50.90 11.21 -8.72
CA LEU A 13 51.27 10.00 -7.98
C LEU A 13 50.05 9.06 -7.95
N ALA A 14 50.15 8.00 -8.75
CA ALA A 14 49.19 6.91 -8.78
C ALA A 14 49.47 5.95 -7.61
N THR A 15 48.61 5.96 -6.59
CA THR A 15 48.50 4.83 -5.65
C THR A 15 47.31 3.99 -6.04
N LEU A 16 47.60 2.88 -6.70
CA LEU A 16 46.73 1.74 -6.90
C LEU A 16 46.29 1.19 -5.53
N VAL A 17 45.07 1.50 -5.08
CA VAL A 17 44.39 0.69 -4.08
C VAL A 17 43.61 -0.37 -4.84
N SER A 18 44.29 -1.47 -5.12
CA SER A 18 43.69 -2.70 -5.62
C SER A 18 42.80 -3.31 -4.56
N GLY A 19 41.54 -3.55 -4.92
CA GLY A 19 40.87 -4.82 -4.67
C GLY A 19 40.48 -5.14 -3.22
N LEU A 20 39.39 -4.54 -2.76
CA LEU A 20 38.31 -5.32 -2.15
C LEU A 20 37.02 -4.92 -2.86
N ALA A 21 36.89 -5.39 -4.10
CA ALA A 21 35.58 -5.73 -4.60
C ALA A 21 35.06 -6.82 -3.64
N LEU A 22 34.34 -6.39 -2.61
CA LEU A 22 33.24 -7.18 -2.08
C LEU A 22 32.28 -7.29 -3.27
N SER A 23 32.56 -8.26 -4.13
CA SER A 23 31.50 -9.03 -4.74
C SER A 23 30.63 -9.46 -3.57
N ALA A 24 29.63 -8.65 -3.26
CA ALA A 24 28.33 -9.17 -2.93
C ALA A 24 27.94 -10.00 -4.15
N GLY A 25 28.55 -11.18 -4.27
CA GLY A 25 27.86 -12.30 -4.85
C GLY A 25 26.56 -12.29 -4.09
N ALA A 26 25.49 -11.93 -4.79
CA ALA A 26 24.18 -12.44 -4.50
C ALA A 26 24.35 -13.96 -4.50
N GLN A 27 24.86 -14.49 -3.39
CA GLN A 27 24.64 -15.86 -3.02
C GLN A 27 23.13 -15.88 -2.96
N ALA A 28 22.52 -16.49 -3.97
CA ALA A 28 21.28 -17.19 -3.77
C ALA A 28 21.56 -18.25 -2.70
N GLN A 29 21.72 -17.79 -1.46
CA GLN A 29 21.79 -18.64 -0.29
C GLN A 29 20.41 -19.28 -0.30
N GLU A 30 20.39 -20.55 -0.68
CA GLU A 30 19.19 -21.36 -0.66
C GLU A 30 18.55 -21.15 0.72
N VAL A 31 17.29 -20.69 0.71
CA VAL A 31 16.59 -20.30 1.94
C VAL A 31 16.65 -21.49 2.89
N SER A 32 17.28 -21.31 4.05
CA SER A 32 17.47 -22.40 4.99
C SER A 32 16.14 -22.88 5.55
N ALA A 33 16.11 -24.10 6.09
CA ALA A 33 14.93 -24.62 6.77
C ALA A 33 14.50 -23.75 7.97
N SER A 34 15.46 -23.15 8.69
CA SER A 34 15.18 -22.21 9.79
C SER A 34 14.54 -20.91 9.30
N HIS A 35 14.99 -20.39 8.17
CA HIS A 35 14.45 -19.17 7.57
C HIS A 35 13.03 -19.40 7.03
N LEU A 36 12.78 -20.53 6.37
CA LEU A 36 11.43 -20.93 5.98
C LEU A 36 10.51 -21.17 7.19
N GLN A 37 11.04 -21.68 8.31
CA GLN A 37 10.25 -21.84 9.53
C GLN A 37 9.90 -20.49 10.14
N ALA A 38 10.85 -19.55 10.22
CA ALA A 38 10.58 -18.19 10.67
C ALA A 38 9.50 -17.52 9.81
N ALA A 39 9.54 -17.71 8.49
CA ALA A 39 8.51 -17.20 7.58
C ALA A 39 7.11 -17.79 7.88
N ARG A 40 7.01 -19.11 8.12
CA ARG A 40 5.75 -19.76 8.52
C ARG A 40 5.23 -19.21 9.85
N ASP A 41 6.12 -19.04 10.83
CA ASP A 41 5.74 -18.50 12.14
C ASP A 41 5.24 -17.06 12.02
N THR A 42 5.87 -16.25 11.16
CA THR A 42 5.40 -14.88 10.83
C THR A 42 4.03 -14.91 10.18
N ILE A 43 3.81 -15.71 9.14
CA ILE A 43 2.53 -15.84 8.43
C ILE A 43 1.40 -16.17 9.41
N ASN A 44 1.65 -17.12 10.30
CA ASN A 44 0.70 -17.51 11.34
C ASN A 44 0.45 -16.37 12.34
N ALA A 45 1.50 -15.68 12.79
CA ALA A 45 1.39 -14.62 13.79
C ALA A 45 0.64 -13.39 13.29
N ILE A 46 0.79 -13.04 12.00
CA ILE A 46 0.12 -11.89 11.39
C ILE A 46 -1.16 -12.27 10.65
N GLU A 47 -1.47 -13.56 10.60
CA GLU A 47 -2.64 -14.14 9.93
C GLU A 47 -2.71 -13.76 8.44
N ALA A 48 -1.54 -13.77 7.77
CA ALA A 48 -1.35 -13.23 6.41
C ALA A 48 -2.20 -13.94 5.33
N THR A 49 -2.51 -15.21 5.55
CA THR A 49 -3.24 -16.06 4.59
C THR A 49 -4.68 -16.29 4.98
N ARG A 50 -5.17 -15.69 6.09
CA ARG A 50 -6.53 -15.91 6.60
C ARG A 50 -7.62 -15.61 5.57
N GLN A 51 -7.45 -14.58 4.74
CA GLN A 51 -8.44 -14.27 3.70
C GLN A 51 -8.60 -15.40 2.67
N PHE A 52 -7.61 -16.28 2.52
CA PHE A 52 -7.62 -17.37 1.56
C PHE A 52 -8.38 -18.60 2.06
N ASP A 53 -8.73 -18.66 3.35
CA ASP A 53 -9.54 -19.73 3.94
C ASP A 53 -10.89 -19.89 3.21
N ASN A 54 -11.43 -18.80 2.64
CA ASN A 54 -12.71 -18.79 1.95
C ASN A 54 -12.62 -19.24 0.48
N ILE A 55 -11.43 -19.46 -0.09
CA ILE A 55 -11.31 -19.81 -1.52
C ILE A 55 -12.06 -21.11 -1.84
N LEU A 56 -11.77 -22.19 -1.10
CA LEU A 56 -12.34 -23.50 -1.37
C LEU A 56 -13.86 -23.55 -1.09
N PRO A 57 -14.38 -23.04 0.04
CA PRO A 57 -15.82 -22.91 0.25
C PRO A 57 -16.52 -22.11 -0.86
N ASN A 58 -15.95 -20.98 -1.28
CA ASN A 58 -16.55 -20.17 -2.34
C ASN A 58 -16.58 -20.88 -3.70
N LEU A 59 -15.54 -21.68 -4.02
CA LEU A 59 -15.53 -22.51 -5.23
C LEU A 59 -16.60 -23.61 -5.15
N ALA A 60 -16.70 -24.28 -4.00
CA ALA A 60 -17.70 -25.32 -3.78
C ALA A 60 -19.13 -24.77 -3.94
N GLU A 61 -19.45 -23.63 -3.30
CA GLU A 61 -20.77 -23.01 -3.41
C GLU A 61 -21.11 -22.57 -4.84
N ARG A 62 -20.15 -22.01 -5.58
CA ARG A 62 -20.35 -21.67 -7.00
C ARG A 62 -20.64 -22.92 -7.84
N LEU A 63 -19.91 -24.01 -7.61
CA LEU A 63 -20.09 -25.26 -8.34
C LEU A 63 -21.45 -25.90 -8.03
N LYS A 64 -21.87 -25.89 -6.77
CA LYS A 64 -23.22 -26.35 -6.38
C LYS A 64 -24.29 -25.55 -7.11
N ALA A 65 -24.20 -24.21 -7.09
CA ALA A 65 -25.19 -23.37 -7.76
C ALA A 65 -25.30 -23.67 -9.26
N GLU A 66 -24.17 -23.87 -9.95
CA GLU A 66 -24.12 -24.25 -11.37
C GLU A 66 -24.76 -25.61 -11.63
N PHE A 67 -24.42 -26.62 -10.83
CA PHE A 67 -24.93 -27.98 -11.00
C PHE A 67 -26.41 -28.09 -10.64
N ILE A 68 -26.86 -27.41 -9.58
CA ILE A 68 -28.27 -27.38 -9.18
C ILE A 68 -29.12 -26.72 -10.26
N LEU A 69 -28.65 -25.62 -10.86
CA LEU A 69 -29.35 -24.97 -11.97
C LEU A 69 -29.51 -25.93 -13.16
N SER A 70 -28.47 -26.72 -13.46
CA SER A 70 -28.46 -27.67 -14.57
C SER A 70 -29.23 -28.96 -14.25
N SER A 71 -29.40 -29.31 -12.99
CA SER A 71 -29.97 -30.58 -12.52
C SER A 71 -30.73 -30.43 -11.19
N PRO A 72 -31.88 -29.72 -11.17
CA PRO A 72 -32.55 -29.34 -9.93
C PRO A 72 -33.03 -30.53 -9.08
N ASN A 73 -33.39 -31.64 -9.72
CA ASN A 73 -33.89 -32.85 -9.04
C ASN A 73 -32.82 -33.55 -8.19
N PHE A 74 -31.55 -33.16 -8.32
CA PHE A 74 -30.42 -33.78 -7.63
C PHE A 74 -29.77 -32.86 -6.60
N GLN A 75 -30.45 -31.80 -6.16
CA GLN A 75 -29.90 -30.78 -5.28
C GLN A 75 -29.14 -31.35 -4.06
N ASP A 76 -29.79 -32.23 -3.30
CA ASP A 76 -29.19 -32.78 -2.08
C ASP A 76 -27.95 -33.62 -2.39
N LYS A 77 -28.01 -34.44 -3.47
CA LYS A 77 -26.88 -35.27 -3.90
C LYS A 77 -25.72 -34.43 -4.43
N ILE A 78 -26.01 -33.35 -5.15
CA ILE A 78 -25.02 -32.38 -5.64
C ILE A 78 -24.31 -31.75 -4.45
N SER A 79 -25.06 -31.21 -3.48
CA SER A 79 -24.49 -30.58 -2.29
C SER A 79 -23.61 -31.55 -1.51
N GLU A 80 -24.13 -32.74 -1.18
CA GLU A 80 -23.38 -33.79 -0.47
C GLU A 80 -22.07 -34.14 -1.19
N THR A 81 -22.13 -34.34 -2.50
CA THR A 81 -20.96 -34.74 -3.30
C THR A 81 -19.93 -33.63 -3.37
N VAL A 82 -20.36 -32.40 -3.69
CA VAL A 82 -19.43 -31.26 -3.80
C VAL A 82 -18.81 -30.93 -2.45
N ASP A 83 -19.55 -31.05 -1.35
CA ASP A 83 -19.00 -30.87 0.00
C ASP A 83 -17.96 -31.93 0.35
N ALA A 84 -18.24 -33.21 0.05
CA ALA A 84 -17.28 -34.28 0.28
C ALA A 84 -15.98 -34.08 -0.50
N GLU A 85 -16.08 -33.69 -1.78
CA GLU A 85 -14.91 -33.38 -2.62
C GLU A 85 -14.16 -32.14 -2.13
N ALA A 86 -14.87 -31.08 -1.71
CA ALA A 86 -14.25 -29.90 -1.12
C ALA A 86 -13.47 -30.25 0.15
N ILE A 87 -14.03 -31.09 1.04
CA ILE A 87 -13.34 -31.57 2.24
C ILE A 87 -12.08 -32.37 1.85
N ALA A 88 -12.17 -33.25 0.85
CA ALA A 88 -11.03 -34.04 0.37
C ALA A 88 -9.90 -33.15 -0.17
N LEU A 89 -10.24 -32.00 -0.78
CA LEU A 89 -9.29 -31.02 -1.30
C LEU A 89 -8.71 -30.06 -0.25
N ALA A 90 -9.24 -30.03 0.97
CA ALA A 90 -8.84 -29.06 2.00
C ALA A 90 -7.33 -29.12 2.33
N SER A 91 -6.71 -30.30 2.24
CA SER A 91 -5.26 -30.48 2.47
C SER A 91 -4.38 -29.69 1.50
N ARG A 92 -4.87 -29.37 0.29
CA ARG A 92 -4.15 -28.55 -0.70
C ARG A 92 -3.89 -27.12 -0.24
N ARG A 93 -4.50 -26.69 0.86
CA ARG A 93 -4.14 -25.45 1.53
C ARG A 93 -2.64 -25.37 1.85
N ALA A 94 -2.01 -26.50 2.19
CA ALA A 94 -0.58 -26.55 2.48
C ALA A 94 0.29 -26.08 1.30
N ASP A 95 -0.17 -26.26 0.05
CA ASP A 95 0.53 -25.79 -1.13
C ASP A 95 0.62 -24.26 -1.13
N LEU A 96 -0.48 -23.58 -0.80
CA LEU A 96 -0.52 -22.12 -0.69
C LEU A 96 0.37 -21.60 0.45
N GLU A 97 0.36 -22.28 1.60
CA GLU A 97 1.22 -21.92 2.74
C GLU A 97 2.72 -22.07 2.39
N LYS A 98 3.07 -23.07 1.59
CA LYS A 98 4.45 -23.24 1.11
C LYS A 98 4.88 -22.07 0.21
N GLU A 99 4.04 -21.67 -0.74
CA GLU A 99 4.31 -20.53 -1.61
C GLU A 99 4.40 -19.22 -0.82
N ALA A 100 3.50 -19.02 0.14
CA ALA A 100 3.54 -17.86 1.02
C ALA A 100 4.84 -17.82 1.84
N ALA A 101 5.25 -18.94 2.45
CA ALA A 101 6.49 -19.00 3.22
C ALA A 101 7.73 -18.68 2.37
N ALA A 102 7.78 -19.18 1.12
CA ALA A 102 8.85 -18.86 0.19
C ALA A 102 8.90 -17.36 -0.15
N ALA A 103 7.74 -16.74 -0.37
CA ALA A 103 7.64 -15.30 -0.64
C ALA A 103 8.13 -14.45 0.56
N TYR A 104 7.72 -14.79 1.78
CA TYR A 104 8.16 -14.09 3.00
C TYR A 104 9.65 -14.28 3.26
N ALA A 105 10.18 -15.50 3.13
CA ALA A 105 11.60 -15.77 3.34
C ALA A 105 12.49 -15.07 2.29
N LYS A 106 11.98 -14.83 1.09
CA LYS A 106 12.67 -14.03 0.06
C LYS A 106 12.64 -12.53 0.38
N ALA A 107 11.57 -12.04 1.00
CA ALA A 107 11.34 -10.61 1.22
C ALA A 107 12.01 -10.08 2.50
N PHE A 108 12.20 -10.94 3.51
CA PHE A 108 12.70 -10.56 4.83
C PHE A 108 13.84 -11.47 5.25
N THR A 109 14.77 -10.95 6.04
CA THR A 109 15.79 -11.76 6.71
C THR A 109 15.16 -12.64 7.79
N GLU A 110 15.85 -13.72 8.17
CA GLU A 110 15.37 -14.63 9.22
C GLU A 110 15.13 -13.89 10.56
N ASP A 111 15.99 -12.95 10.93
CA ASP A 111 15.88 -12.20 12.19
C ASP A 111 14.71 -11.21 12.18
N GLU A 112 14.43 -10.56 11.05
CA GLU A 112 13.24 -9.71 10.89
C GLU A 112 11.96 -10.52 11.02
N LEU A 113 11.89 -11.69 10.38
CA LEU A 113 10.73 -12.58 10.47
C LEU A 113 10.49 -13.02 11.92
N LYS A 114 11.54 -13.42 12.64
CA LYS A 114 11.46 -13.75 14.08
C LYS A 114 10.97 -12.58 14.91
N ALA A 115 11.48 -11.38 14.67
CA ALA A 115 11.06 -10.17 15.39
C ALA A 115 9.58 -9.84 15.15
N ILE A 116 9.12 -9.91 13.89
CA ILE A 116 7.72 -9.69 13.52
C ILE A 116 6.82 -10.74 14.19
N ALA A 117 7.21 -12.01 14.12
CA ALA A 117 6.46 -13.12 14.72
C ALA A 117 6.36 -12.96 16.24
N ALA A 118 7.46 -12.59 16.91
CA ALA A 118 7.50 -12.37 18.35
C ALA A 118 6.56 -11.24 18.79
N PHE A 119 6.58 -10.10 18.08
CA PHE A 119 5.69 -8.98 18.39
C PHE A 119 4.22 -9.36 18.22
N HIS A 120 3.84 -9.92 17.06
CA HIS A 120 2.44 -10.24 16.76
C HIS A 120 1.90 -11.41 17.58
N SER A 121 2.78 -12.29 18.08
CA SER A 121 2.40 -13.36 19.01
C SER A 121 2.18 -12.87 20.46
N SER A 122 2.69 -11.69 20.81
CA SER A 122 2.51 -11.11 22.15
C SER A 122 1.04 -10.74 22.43
N PRO A 123 0.61 -10.59 23.69
CA PRO A 123 -0.74 -10.14 24.02
C PRO A 123 -1.09 -8.78 23.37
N ALA A 124 -0.12 -7.87 23.30
CA ALA A 124 -0.31 -6.57 22.66
C ALA A 124 -0.44 -6.69 21.14
N GLY A 125 0.39 -7.51 20.49
CA GLY A 125 0.32 -7.76 19.04
C GLY A 125 -0.98 -8.42 18.60
N LYS A 126 -1.43 -9.44 19.33
CA LYS A 126 -2.74 -10.08 19.09
C LYS A 126 -3.90 -9.09 19.25
N LYS A 127 -3.87 -8.29 20.33
CA LYS A 127 -4.87 -7.24 20.55
C LYS A 127 -4.83 -6.18 19.45
N PHE A 128 -3.64 -5.80 18.97
CA PHE A 128 -3.50 -4.85 17.87
C PHE A 128 -4.22 -5.37 16.63
N LEU A 129 -3.93 -6.60 16.19
CA LEU A 129 -4.59 -7.21 15.02
C LEU A 129 -6.11 -7.28 15.16
N SER A 130 -6.61 -7.74 16.32
CA SER A 130 -8.06 -7.89 16.54
C SER A 130 -8.79 -6.56 16.66
N THR A 131 -8.11 -5.50 17.13
CA THR A 131 -8.72 -4.20 17.43
C THR A 131 -8.57 -3.21 16.27
N LEU A 132 -7.63 -3.44 15.35
CA LEU A 132 -7.35 -2.52 14.26
C LEU A 132 -8.60 -2.17 13.41
N PRO A 133 -9.46 -3.11 12.97
CA PRO A 133 -10.66 -2.76 12.20
C PRO A 133 -11.61 -1.82 12.95
N LEU A 134 -11.73 -1.99 14.27
CA LEU A 134 -12.53 -1.11 15.13
C LEU A 134 -11.92 0.29 15.15
N VAL A 135 -10.63 0.41 15.40
CA VAL A 135 -9.93 1.70 15.42
C VAL A 135 -10.04 2.42 14.08
N GLN A 136 -9.87 1.71 12.96
CA GLN A 136 -9.98 2.29 11.62
C GLN A 136 -11.38 2.86 11.35
N ARG A 137 -12.44 2.17 11.81
CA ARG A 137 -13.82 2.68 11.71
C ARG A 137 -14.02 3.97 12.50
N GLU A 138 -13.50 4.01 13.73
CA GLU A 138 -13.60 5.20 14.59
C GLU A 138 -12.82 6.39 14.00
N LEU A 139 -11.62 6.14 13.46
CA LEU A 139 -10.84 7.15 12.73
C LEU A 139 -11.57 7.67 11.49
N GLY A 140 -12.23 6.80 10.73
CA GLY A 140 -13.04 7.20 9.57
C GLY A 140 -14.16 8.17 9.96
N ARG A 141 -14.88 7.90 11.05
CA ARG A 141 -15.93 8.81 11.55
C ARG A 141 -15.35 10.15 11.97
N ALA A 142 -14.20 10.15 12.67
CA ALA A 142 -13.55 11.39 13.07
C ALA A 142 -13.12 12.23 11.86
N ALA A 143 -12.59 11.59 10.82
CA ALA A 143 -12.20 12.24 9.57
C ALA A 143 -13.39 12.88 8.86
N GLU A 144 -14.55 12.19 8.82
CA GLU A 144 -15.78 12.73 8.23
C GLU A 144 -16.27 14.00 8.94
N ILE A 145 -16.32 13.96 10.28
CA ILE A 145 -16.72 15.13 11.09
C ILE A 145 -15.76 16.31 10.85
N TRP A 146 -14.46 16.05 10.87
CA TRP A 146 -13.44 17.06 10.61
C TRP A 146 -13.59 17.66 9.21
N ALA A 147 -13.75 16.84 8.18
CA ALA A 147 -13.91 17.28 6.79
C ALA A 147 -15.17 18.14 6.60
N ASN A 148 -16.29 17.78 7.22
CA ASN A 148 -17.52 18.56 7.20
C ASN A 148 -17.32 19.94 7.86
N GLY A 149 -16.56 20.00 8.96
CA GLY A 149 -16.18 21.26 9.60
C GLY A 149 -15.36 22.16 8.68
N ILE A 150 -14.29 21.61 8.09
CA ILE A 150 -13.44 22.33 7.14
C ILE A 150 -14.25 22.82 5.92
N SER A 151 -15.14 22.01 5.36
CA SER A 151 -15.95 22.40 4.20
C SER A 151 -16.85 23.59 4.51
N ARG A 152 -17.53 23.59 5.67
CA ARG A 152 -18.34 24.71 6.14
C ARG A 152 -17.50 25.98 6.28
N ASP A 153 -16.36 25.87 6.96
CA ASP A 153 -15.52 27.04 7.24
C ASP A 153 -14.89 27.59 5.96
N LEU A 154 -14.44 26.72 5.06
CA LEU A 154 -13.92 27.09 3.74
C LEU A 154 -14.99 27.79 2.90
N THR A 155 -16.21 27.28 2.89
CA THR A 155 -17.34 27.91 2.20
C THR A 155 -17.61 29.30 2.76
N SER A 156 -17.77 29.42 4.07
CA SER A 156 -18.07 30.68 4.74
C SER A 156 -17.00 31.74 4.48
N GLN A 157 -15.72 31.39 4.67
CA GLN A 157 -14.61 32.32 4.47
C GLN A 157 -14.44 32.72 3.01
N SER A 158 -14.61 31.78 2.08
CA SER A 158 -14.51 32.06 0.64
C SER A 158 -15.64 32.98 0.19
N THR A 159 -16.88 32.71 0.62
CA THR A 159 -18.02 33.58 0.32
C THR A 159 -17.81 34.98 0.88
N ALA A 160 -17.35 35.12 2.13
CA ALA A 160 -17.08 36.43 2.73
C ALA A 160 -16.06 37.23 1.91
N LYS A 161 -14.90 36.63 1.61
CA LYS A 161 -13.83 37.27 0.83
C LYS A 161 -14.26 37.61 -0.59
N LEU A 162 -14.99 36.71 -1.27
CA LEU A 162 -15.48 36.97 -2.62
C LEU A 162 -16.51 38.09 -2.65
N ARG A 163 -17.33 38.23 -1.61
CA ARG A 163 -18.29 39.34 -1.50
C ARG A 163 -17.59 40.69 -1.47
N ASP A 164 -16.46 40.79 -0.77
CA ASP A 164 -15.65 42.00 -0.71
C ASP A 164 -15.03 42.34 -2.08
N VAL A 165 -14.68 41.33 -2.88
CA VAL A 165 -14.15 41.52 -4.25
C VAL A 165 -15.24 41.94 -5.23
N VAL A 166 -16.42 41.32 -5.19
CA VAL A 166 -17.54 41.61 -6.11
C VAL A 166 -18.25 42.93 -5.76
N ALA A 167 -18.18 43.38 -4.50
CA ALA A 167 -18.73 44.66 -4.07
C ALA A 167 -17.91 45.88 -4.53
N VAL A 168 -16.70 45.68 -5.07
CA VAL A 168 -15.94 46.73 -5.77
C VAL A 168 -16.56 46.89 -7.16
N PRO A 169 -17.18 48.03 -7.52
CA PRO A 169 -17.68 48.24 -8.88
C PRO A 169 -16.53 48.10 -9.87
N PRO A 170 -16.75 47.60 -11.11
CA PRO A 170 -15.74 47.74 -12.15
C PRO A 170 -15.35 49.22 -12.20
N SER A 171 -14.08 49.52 -11.95
CA SER A 171 -13.56 50.87 -12.03
C SER A 171 -14.02 51.46 -13.36
N GLN A 172 -14.89 52.47 -13.30
CA GLN A 172 -15.31 53.20 -14.49
C GLN A 172 -14.05 53.62 -15.24
N PRO A 173 -13.97 53.44 -16.58
CA PRO A 173 -12.82 53.93 -17.32
C PRO A 173 -12.71 55.42 -17.05
N SER A 174 -11.62 55.84 -16.41
CA SER A 174 -11.33 57.25 -16.18
C SER A 174 -11.33 57.92 -17.56
N GLY A 175 -12.35 58.73 -17.79
CA GLY A 175 -12.45 59.51 -19.01
C GLY A 175 -11.29 60.48 -19.15
N ALA A 176 -11.04 60.85 -20.40
CA ALA A 176 -10.33 62.04 -20.82
C ALA A 176 -8.81 62.08 -20.57
N GLU A 177 -8.06 61.52 -21.51
CA GLU A 177 -7.03 62.32 -22.16
C GLU A 177 -7.46 62.59 -23.60
N ALA A 178 -8.07 63.76 -23.79
CA ALA A 178 -8.08 64.43 -25.06
C ALA A 178 -6.64 64.89 -25.35
N VAL A 179 -5.95 64.19 -26.26
CA VAL A 179 -4.85 64.81 -27.01
C VAL A 179 -5.20 64.74 -28.49
N ASN A 180 -5.77 65.86 -28.90
CA ASN A 180 -5.88 66.33 -30.26
C ASN A 180 -4.47 66.47 -30.86
N GLN A 181 -4.20 65.83 -32.01
CA GLN A 181 -3.65 66.48 -33.21
C GLN A 181 -3.37 65.43 -34.31
N ALA A 182 -4.16 65.54 -35.37
CA ALA A 182 -3.92 65.00 -36.71
C ALA A 182 -2.80 65.79 -37.43
N PRO A 183 -2.59 65.60 -38.74
CA PRO A 183 -2.28 64.37 -39.48
C PRO A 183 -0.99 64.57 -40.29
N GLN A 184 -0.24 63.53 -40.69
CA GLN A 184 0.62 63.66 -41.89
C GLN A 184 0.73 62.37 -42.70
N GLN A 185 0.15 62.48 -43.90
CA GLN A 185 0.47 61.92 -45.22
C GLN A 185 0.19 60.44 -45.50
#